data_AF-A0A9R1S3E8-F1
#
_entry.id   AF-A0A9R1S3E8-F1
#
_cell.length_a   1.000
_cell.length_b   1.000
_cell.length_c   1.000
_cell.angle_alpha   90.00
_cell.angle_beta   90.00
_cell.angle_gamma   90.00
#
_symmetry.space_group_name_H-M   'P 1'
#
loop_
_entity.id
_entity.type
_entity.pdbx_description
1 polymer ?
#
loop_
_entity_poly.entity_id
_entity_poly.type
_entity_poly.pdbx_seq_one_letter_code
_entity_poly.pdbx_strand_id
1 'polypeptide(L)'
;MGSAVRDHQQQLHPCDSLLLELNVIWDEVGEPDTVRDKTLLELEQECLDVYRRKVDQANRCRAQLRQSIAEAEAELAGICSAIGEPPVHVRQSNQKLHGLREELNAIIPYLEEMRTKKVERWNQFVHVLEEIKKISSEIRPSDFVPFKTPVDQSDLSLRKFEELTKELESLQKEKRERLKQVVDHLNTLHSLCEVLGIDFKQTVHEVHPSLDEAEGSKNLSNTTIERLASSVDRLREIKIQRMQKLQDFASTMLELWNLMDTPIEEQQMFQNVTCNIAASEHEITEPNTLSIDFLSYVEAEVLRLEQLKGSKMKDLVLKKKSELEEHRRRAHLIGEEGYSDEFNIEAIESGAIDPALVLEQIEAHIATVKDEAFSRKDILEKVERFLNACEEEAWLEDYNKDDNRYNAGKGAHLTLKRAEKARILVNKIPGMVDVLTTKIIAWENERGKEFTYDGYASSQCWMNT
;
A
#
# COMPACT_ATOMS: atom_id res chain seq x y z
N MET A 1 -55.43 -9.74 78.62
CA MET A 1 -56.04 -10.80 79.44
C MET A 1 -55.41 -10.78 80.83
N GLY A 2 -56.22 -10.92 81.87
CA GLY A 2 -55.74 -11.30 83.21
C GLY A 2 -55.50 -10.16 84.19
N SER A 3 -56.56 -9.52 84.66
CA SER A 3 -56.59 -9.01 86.03
C SER A 3 -56.53 -10.23 86.96
N ALA A 4 -55.44 -10.38 87.71
CA ALA A 4 -55.30 -11.44 88.71
C ALA A 4 -54.90 -10.80 90.04
N VAL A 5 -55.82 -10.98 90.98
CA VAL A 5 -55.84 -10.58 92.38
C VAL A 5 -54.52 -10.96 93.07
N ARG A 6 -53.97 -9.98 93.82
CA ARG A 6 -52.80 -10.16 94.69
C ARG A 6 -53.22 -10.92 95.94
N ASP A 7 -53.03 -12.23 95.95
CA ASP A 7 -53.00 -13.00 97.20
C ASP A 7 -51.65 -12.80 97.89
N HIS A 8 -51.67 -12.10 99.01
CA HIS A 8 -50.56 -12.00 99.95
C HIS A 8 -50.52 -13.27 100.81
N GLN A 9 -49.76 -14.28 100.36
CA GLN A 9 -49.19 -15.26 101.28
C GLN A 9 -47.78 -14.79 101.64
N GLN A 10 -47.63 -14.22 102.83
CA GLN A 10 -46.33 -13.97 103.46
C GLN A 10 -45.70 -15.32 103.81
N GLN A 11 -45.03 -15.94 102.83
CA GLN A 11 -43.87 -16.78 103.16
C GLN A 11 -42.80 -15.83 103.70
N LEU A 12 -42.32 -16.06 104.93
CA LEU A 12 -41.11 -15.38 105.43
C LEU A 12 -40.02 -15.52 104.37
N HIS A 13 -39.31 -14.42 104.09
CA HIS A 13 -38.22 -14.47 103.11
C HIS A 13 -37.21 -15.52 103.60
N PRO A 14 -36.59 -16.35 102.74
CA PRO A 14 -35.67 -17.41 103.19
C PRO A 14 -34.54 -16.91 104.10
N CYS A 15 -34.11 -15.66 103.90
CA CYS A 15 -33.16 -14.98 104.76
C CYS A 15 -33.74 -14.68 106.16
N ASP A 16 -35.01 -14.31 106.27
CA ASP A 16 -35.70 -14.02 107.53
C ASP A 16 -35.85 -15.30 108.38
N SER A 17 -36.12 -16.44 107.74
CA SER A 17 -36.18 -17.74 108.42
C SER A 17 -34.82 -18.17 108.97
N LEU A 18 -33.74 -17.96 108.21
CA LEU A 18 -32.37 -18.26 108.64
C LEU A 18 -31.89 -17.30 109.74
N LEU A 19 -32.30 -16.03 109.70
CA LEU A 19 -32.02 -15.06 110.76
C LEU A 19 -32.76 -15.39 112.06
N LEU A 20 -34.00 -15.90 111.99
CA LEU A 20 -34.74 -16.40 113.16
C LEU A 20 -34.06 -17.62 113.77
N GLU A 21 -33.62 -18.57 112.95
CA GLU A 21 -32.87 -19.75 113.40
C GLU A 21 -31.54 -19.36 114.05
N LEU A 22 -30.81 -18.40 113.46
CA LEU A 22 -29.57 -17.85 114.02
C LEU A 22 -29.80 -17.17 115.38
N ASN A 23 -30.92 -16.45 115.54
CA ASN A 23 -31.29 -15.83 116.81
C ASN A 23 -31.61 -16.86 117.91
N VAL A 24 -32.33 -17.93 117.58
CA VAL A 24 -32.59 -19.03 118.51
C VAL A 24 -31.29 -19.69 118.95
N ILE A 25 -30.35 -19.94 118.03
CA ILE A 25 -29.04 -20.52 118.34
C ILE A 25 -28.20 -19.59 119.23
N TRP A 26 -28.20 -18.28 118.95
CA TRP A 26 -27.50 -17.31 119.81
C TRP A 26 -28.08 -17.22 121.22
N ASP A 27 -29.40 -17.35 121.37
CA ASP A 27 -30.08 -17.41 122.68
C ASP A 27 -29.70 -18.68 123.46
N GLU A 28 -29.56 -19.82 122.78
CA GLU A 28 -29.13 -21.11 123.38
C GLU A 28 -27.65 -21.10 123.82
N VAL A 29 -26.76 -20.45 123.04
CA VAL A 29 -25.33 -20.37 123.32
C VAL A 29 -24.99 -19.26 124.34
N GLY A 30 -25.86 -18.27 124.51
CA GLY A 30 -25.66 -17.13 125.40
C GLY A 30 -24.69 -16.08 124.84
N GLU A 31 -24.70 -15.88 123.52
CA GLU A 31 -23.83 -14.91 122.85
C GLU A 31 -24.18 -13.46 123.26
N PRO A 32 -23.19 -12.62 123.63
CA PRO A 32 -23.45 -11.25 124.04
C PRO A 32 -23.90 -10.41 122.83
N ASP A 33 -24.81 -9.45 123.07
CA ASP A 33 -25.40 -8.59 122.03
C ASP A 33 -24.35 -7.92 121.13
N THR A 34 -23.18 -7.54 121.69
CA THR A 34 -22.08 -6.96 120.92
C THR A 34 -21.50 -7.88 119.82
N VAL A 35 -21.53 -9.21 120.02
CA VAL A 35 -21.06 -10.21 119.05
C VAL A 35 -22.17 -10.53 118.05
N ARG A 36 -23.43 -10.54 118.49
CA ARG A 36 -24.61 -10.69 117.62
C ARG A 36 -24.73 -9.52 116.63
N ASP A 37 -24.63 -8.28 117.12
CA ASP A 37 -24.65 -7.06 116.31
C ASP A 37 -23.51 -7.04 115.29
N LYS A 38 -22.31 -7.46 115.71
CA LYS A 38 -21.15 -7.57 114.82
C LYS A 38 -21.37 -8.61 113.72
N THR A 39 -21.90 -9.78 114.06
CA THR A 39 -22.14 -10.87 113.10
C THR A 39 -23.28 -10.52 112.13
N LEU A 40 -24.33 -9.83 112.60
CA LEU A 40 -25.38 -9.27 111.74
C LEU A 40 -24.84 -8.21 110.78
N LEU A 41 -23.97 -7.32 111.26
CA LEU A 41 -23.34 -6.30 110.43
C LEU A 41 -22.41 -6.91 109.36
N GLU A 42 -21.70 -8.00 109.70
CA GLU A 42 -20.90 -8.77 108.74
C GLU A 42 -21.78 -9.45 107.67
N LEU A 43 -22.91 -10.05 108.06
CA LEU A 43 -23.91 -10.63 107.14
C LEU A 43 -24.55 -9.58 106.21
N GLU A 44 -24.90 -8.40 106.73
CA GLU A 44 -25.41 -7.28 105.95
C GLU A 44 -24.35 -6.80 104.94
N GLN A 45 -23.09 -6.72 105.37
CA GLN A 45 -21.97 -6.30 104.52
C GLN A 45 -21.71 -7.33 103.40
N GLU A 46 -21.71 -8.62 103.70
CA GLU A 46 -21.56 -9.69 102.71
C GLU A 46 -22.73 -9.69 101.70
N CYS A 47 -23.97 -9.55 102.18
CA CYS A 47 -25.15 -9.39 101.33
C CYS A 47 -25.03 -8.18 100.40
N LEU A 48 -24.66 -7.02 100.94
CA LEU A 48 -24.43 -5.79 100.17
C LEU A 48 -23.34 -5.97 99.12
N ASP A 49 -22.24 -6.67 99.44
CA ASP A 49 -21.15 -6.91 98.49
C ASP A 49 -21.52 -7.91 97.40
N VAL A 50 -22.42 -8.88 97.68
CA VAL A 50 -23.02 -9.73 96.64
C VAL A 50 -23.93 -8.89 95.72
N TYR A 51 -24.80 -8.05 96.27
CA TYR A 51 -25.66 -7.17 95.48
C TYR A 51 -24.85 -6.20 94.62
N ARG A 52 -23.83 -5.53 95.18
CA ARG A 52 -22.90 -4.67 94.43
C ARG A 52 -22.25 -5.42 93.28
N ARG A 53 -21.68 -6.62 93.53
CA ARG A 53 -21.09 -7.45 92.47
C ARG A 53 -22.08 -7.78 91.35
N LYS A 54 -23.34 -8.10 91.68
CA LYS A 54 -24.39 -8.38 90.68
C LYS A 54 -24.81 -7.14 89.90
N VAL A 55 -24.95 -6.00 90.57
CA VAL A 55 -25.23 -4.70 89.93
C VAL A 55 -24.08 -4.29 89.00
N ASP A 56 -22.83 -4.43 89.44
CA ASP A 56 -21.64 -4.14 88.63
C ASP A 56 -21.55 -5.06 87.42
N GLN A 57 -21.86 -6.35 87.60
CA GLN A 57 -21.92 -7.30 86.49
C GLN A 57 -23.01 -6.91 85.48
N ALA A 58 -24.20 -6.54 85.94
CA ALA A 58 -25.28 -6.07 85.07
C ALA A 58 -24.91 -4.75 84.36
N ASN A 59 -24.25 -3.82 85.06
CA ASN A 59 -23.75 -2.57 84.50
C ASN A 59 -22.68 -2.80 83.42
N ARG A 60 -21.75 -3.74 83.63
CA ARG A 60 -20.77 -4.17 82.62
C ARG A 60 -21.46 -4.76 81.40
N CYS A 61 -22.39 -5.69 81.59
CA CYS A 61 -23.17 -6.27 80.48
C CYS A 61 -23.94 -5.18 79.70
N ARG A 62 -24.54 -4.22 80.41
CA ARG A 62 -25.25 -3.08 79.79
C ARG A 62 -24.33 -2.19 78.98
N ALA A 63 -23.13 -1.89 79.49
CA ALA A 63 -22.14 -1.08 78.79
C ALA A 63 -21.63 -1.80 77.53
N GLN A 64 -21.33 -3.10 77.64
CA GLN A 64 -20.92 -3.93 76.51
C GLN A 64 -21.99 -3.97 75.41
N LEU A 65 -23.27 -4.18 75.76
CA LEU A 65 -24.35 -4.16 74.78
C LEU A 65 -24.49 -2.80 74.07
N ARG A 66 -24.38 -1.70 74.81
CA ARG A 66 -24.41 -0.35 74.21
C ARG A 66 -23.24 -0.10 73.28
N GLN A 67 -22.06 -0.58 73.66
CA GLN A 67 -20.87 -0.49 72.83
C GLN A 67 -21.05 -1.29 71.53
N SER A 68 -21.49 -2.54 71.60
CA SER A 68 -21.72 -3.36 70.40
C SER A 68 -22.80 -2.78 69.48
N ILE A 69 -23.85 -2.17 70.04
CA ILE A 69 -24.85 -1.45 69.23
C ILE A 69 -24.21 -0.25 68.53
N ALA A 70 -23.44 0.58 69.24
CA ALA A 70 -22.77 1.73 68.65
C ALA A 70 -21.76 1.34 67.57
N GLU A 71 -21.02 0.25 67.76
CA GLU A 71 -20.10 -0.31 66.77
C GLU A 71 -20.84 -0.80 65.52
N ALA A 72 -21.95 -1.53 65.68
CA ALA A 72 -22.78 -2.00 64.57
C ALA A 72 -23.45 -0.84 63.82
N GLU A 73 -23.95 0.18 64.52
CA GLU A 73 -24.52 1.40 63.92
C GLU A 73 -23.46 2.22 63.17
N ALA A 74 -22.25 2.33 63.72
CA ALA A 74 -21.14 3.02 63.05
C ALA A 74 -20.69 2.29 61.79
N GLU A 75 -20.61 0.95 61.82
CA GLU A 75 -20.30 0.15 60.65
C GLU A 75 -21.40 0.27 59.57
N LEU A 76 -22.67 0.18 59.96
CA LEU A 76 -23.80 0.41 59.07
C LEU A 76 -23.72 1.79 58.40
N ALA A 77 -23.49 2.85 59.19
CA ALA A 77 -23.34 4.20 58.67
C ALA A 77 -22.17 4.31 57.68
N GLY A 78 -21.04 3.64 57.97
CA GLY A 78 -19.90 3.55 57.06
C GLY A 78 -20.22 2.83 55.75
N ILE A 79 -20.93 1.71 55.80
CA ILE A 79 -21.34 0.97 54.59
C ILE A 79 -22.35 1.78 53.77
N CYS A 80 -23.37 2.37 54.42
CA CYS A 80 -24.36 3.23 53.79
C CYS A 80 -23.70 4.45 53.11
N SER A 81 -22.76 5.11 53.79
CA SER A 81 -21.99 6.21 53.21
C SER A 81 -21.20 5.77 51.98
N ALA A 82 -20.57 4.59 52.02
CA ALA A 82 -19.80 4.08 50.89
C ALA A 82 -20.68 3.71 49.69
N ILE A 83 -21.85 3.10 49.93
CA ILE A 83 -22.80 2.72 48.86
C ILE A 83 -23.60 3.94 48.37
N GLY A 84 -23.65 5.04 49.13
CA GLY A 84 -24.47 6.21 48.85
C GLY A 84 -25.96 6.01 49.17
N GLU A 85 -26.29 5.03 50.00
CA GLU A 85 -27.65 4.77 50.47
C GLU A 85 -27.88 5.45 51.83
N PRO A 86 -29.06 6.03 52.09
CA PRO A 86 -29.37 6.58 53.41
C PRO A 86 -29.36 5.48 54.48
N PRO A 87 -28.76 5.71 55.66
CA PRO A 87 -28.86 4.76 56.77
C PRO A 87 -30.32 4.62 57.21
N VAL A 88 -30.91 3.44 57.01
CA VAL A 88 -32.23 3.15 57.56
C VAL A 88 -32.06 3.05 59.07
N HIS A 89 -32.58 4.04 59.81
CA HIS A 89 -32.57 4.01 61.27
C HIS A 89 -33.48 2.89 61.76
N VAL A 90 -32.92 1.71 62.00
CA VAL A 90 -33.58 0.56 62.66
C VAL A 90 -34.27 0.98 63.97
N ARG A 91 -33.76 2.04 64.61
CA ARG A 91 -34.30 2.68 65.81
C ARG A 91 -35.71 3.27 65.67
N GLN A 92 -36.10 3.73 64.48
CA GLN A 92 -37.41 4.38 64.28
C GLN A 92 -38.51 3.39 63.89
N SER A 93 -38.18 2.29 63.21
CA SER A 93 -39.16 1.26 62.82
C SER A 93 -39.55 0.35 63.99
N ASN A 94 -38.70 0.21 65.01
CA ASN A 94 -38.88 -0.71 66.13
C ASN A 94 -39.04 -0.01 67.49
N GLN A 95 -39.92 0.99 67.59
CA GLN A 95 -40.29 1.65 68.86
C GLN A 95 -40.91 0.71 69.93
N LYS A 96 -40.97 -0.60 69.70
CA LYS A 96 -41.53 -1.63 70.59
C LYS A 96 -40.51 -2.68 71.09
N LEU A 97 -39.22 -2.59 70.75
CA LEU A 97 -38.22 -3.54 71.26
C LEU A 97 -37.94 -3.28 72.75
N HIS A 98 -38.14 -4.30 73.59
CA HIS A 98 -38.00 -4.21 75.03
C HIS A 98 -36.61 -4.74 75.45
N GLY A 99 -35.54 -4.01 75.09
CA GLY A 99 -34.20 -4.20 75.68
C GLY A 99 -33.04 -4.19 74.69
N LEU A 100 -31.83 -3.86 75.20
CA LEU A 100 -30.60 -3.72 74.40
C LEU A 100 -30.21 -5.00 73.63
N ARG A 101 -30.56 -6.19 74.15
CA ARG A 101 -30.30 -7.46 73.46
C ARG A 101 -31.17 -7.64 72.23
N GLU A 102 -32.44 -7.25 72.31
CA GLU A 102 -33.37 -7.37 71.18
C GLU A 102 -33.03 -6.33 70.10
N GLU A 103 -32.63 -5.12 70.51
CA GLU A 103 -32.10 -4.08 69.61
C GLU A 103 -30.87 -4.57 68.85
N LEU A 104 -29.88 -5.15 69.54
CA LEU A 104 -28.69 -5.71 68.90
C LEU A 104 -29.05 -6.86 67.93
N ASN A 105 -29.92 -7.78 68.34
CA ASN A 105 -30.36 -8.90 67.49
C ASN A 105 -31.16 -8.45 66.25
N ALA A 106 -31.81 -7.29 66.30
CA ALA A 106 -32.49 -6.71 65.14
C ALA A 106 -31.52 -6.03 64.16
N ILE A 107 -30.42 -5.46 64.67
CA ILE A 107 -29.41 -4.77 63.86
C ILE A 107 -28.52 -5.76 63.09
N ILE A 108 -28.15 -6.90 63.72
CA ILE A 108 -27.20 -7.87 63.15
C ILE A 108 -27.60 -8.36 61.74
N PRO A 109 -28.84 -8.86 61.49
CA PRO A 109 -29.21 -9.37 60.17
C PRO A 109 -29.16 -8.28 59.08
N TYR A 110 -29.55 -7.05 59.44
CA TYR A 110 -29.49 -5.93 58.51
C TYR A 110 -28.05 -5.52 58.20
N LEU A 111 -27.15 -5.54 59.19
CA LEU A 111 -25.73 -5.32 58.97
C LEU A 111 -25.13 -6.38 58.04
N GLU A 112 -25.50 -7.66 58.20
CA GLU A 112 -25.07 -8.74 57.30
C GLU A 112 -25.57 -8.51 55.87
N GLU A 113 -26.83 -8.12 55.68
CA GLU A 113 -27.38 -7.76 54.36
C GLU A 113 -26.63 -6.57 53.73
N MET A 114 -26.29 -5.55 54.51
CA MET A 114 -25.53 -4.41 53.99
C MET A 114 -24.08 -4.80 53.65
N ARG A 115 -23.46 -5.71 54.41
CA ARG A 115 -22.14 -6.27 54.07
C ARG A 115 -22.16 -7.04 52.77
N THR A 116 -23.17 -7.88 52.52
CA THR A 116 -23.29 -8.62 51.25
C THR A 116 -23.50 -7.67 50.08
N LYS A 117 -24.39 -6.68 50.21
CA LYS A 117 -24.58 -5.63 49.18
C LYS A 117 -23.29 -4.89 48.86
N LYS A 118 -22.47 -4.54 49.86
CA LYS A 118 -21.18 -3.88 49.65
C LYS A 118 -20.24 -4.73 48.81
N VAL A 119 -20.15 -6.04 49.11
CA VAL A 119 -19.31 -6.98 48.37
C VAL A 119 -19.80 -7.16 46.93
N GLU A 120 -21.10 -7.35 46.73
CA GLU A 120 -21.69 -7.48 45.39
C GLU A 120 -21.40 -6.24 44.54
N ARG A 121 -21.57 -5.05 45.12
CA ARG A 121 -21.31 -3.78 44.45
C ARG A 121 -19.83 -3.60 44.13
N TRP A 122 -18.94 -3.97 45.05
CA TRP A 122 -17.50 -3.98 44.79
C TRP A 122 -17.14 -4.90 43.61
N ASN A 123 -17.73 -6.10 43.54
CA ASN A 123 -17.50 -7.02 42.43
C ASN A 123 -17.95 -6.42 41.08
N GLN A 124 -19.07 -5.69 41.05
CA GLN A 124 -19.51 -4.96 39.85
C GLN A 124 -18.50 -3.89 39.43
N PHE A 125 -17.97 -3.11 40.37
CA PHE A 125 -16.93 -2.12 40.10
C PHE A 125 -15.67 -2.78 39.54
N VAL A 126 -15.18 -3.85 40.18
CA VAL A 126 -13.99 -4.58 39.74
C VAL A 126 -14.14 -5.04 38.30
N HIS A 127 -15.29 -5.62 37.93
CA HIS A 127 -15.57 -6.04 36.56
C HIS A 127 -15.48 -4.87 35.56
N VAL A 128 -16.12 -3.72 35.86
CA VAL A 128 -16.07 -2.53 34.98
C VAL A 128 -14.64 -2.00 34.85
N LEU A 129 -13.88 -1.97 35.94
CA LEU A 129 -12.50 -1.49 35.95
C LEU A 129 -11.55 -2.41 35.17
N GLU A 130 -11.74 -3.73 35.27
CA GLU A 130 -10.99 -4.71 34.49
C GLU A 130 -11.25 -4.54 32.99
N GLU A 131 -12.49 -4.35 32.59
CA GLU A 131 -12.84 -4.10 31.18
C GLU A 131 -12.30 -2.75 30.67
N ILE A 132 -12.38 -1.68 31.48
CA ILE A 132 -11.75 -0.39 31.15
C ILE A 132 -10.24 -0.56 30.98
N LYS A 133 -9.58 -1.29 31.89
CA LYS A 133 -8.13 -1.55 31.83
C LYS A 133 -7.76 -2.31 30.56
N LYS A 134 -8.52 -3.35 30.24
CA LYS A 134 -8.32 -4.18 29.04
C LYS A 134 -8.46 -3.34 27.77
N ILE A 135 -9.58 -2.63 27.58
CA ILE A 135 -9.78 -1.79 26.39
C ILE A 135 -8.73 -0.69 26.31
N SER A 136 -8.40 -0.06 27.43
CA SER A 136 -7.37 0.97 27.48
C SER A 136 -6.01 0.44 27.03
N SER A 137 -5.62 -0.77 27.44
CA SER A 137 -4.35 -1.37 27.02
C SER A 137 -4.29 -1.71 25.53
N GLU A 138 -5.44 -1.93 24.89
CA GLU A 138 -5.51 -2.22 23.44
C GLU A 138 -5.46 -0.94 22.58
N ILE A 139 -6.08 0.14 23.03
CA ILE A 139 -6.18 1.41 22.26
C ILE A 139 -5.08 2.41 22.60
N ARG A 140 -4.39 2.26 23.73
CA ARG A 140 -3.30 3.15 24.17
C ARG A 140 -1.94 2.55 23.80
N PRO A 141 -0.86 3.36 23.83
CA PRO A 141 0.50 2.84 23.70
C PRO A 141 0.84 1.85 24.82
N SER A 142 1.81 0.97 24.57
CA SER A 142 2.29 -0.05 25.52
C SER A 142 2.73 0.51 26.88
N ASP A 143 3.15 1.78 26.91
CA ASP A 143 3.66 2.44 28.13
C ASP A 143 2.53 3.03 28.99
N PHE A 144 1.28 2.96 28.52
CA PHE A 144 0.12 3.42 29.27
C PHE A 144 -0.24 2.42 30.36
N VAL A 145 -0.10 2.85 31.61
CA VAL A 145 -0.55 2.10 32.79
C VAL A 145 -1.92 2.61 33.21
N PRO A 146 -3.02 1.85 32.98
CA PRO A 146 -4.34 2.24 33.44
C PRO A 146 -4.40 2.22 34.97
N PHE A 147 -5.09 3.20 35.57
CA PHE A 147 -5.27 3.32 37.03
C PHE A 147 -3.97 3.37 37.85
N LYS A 148 -3.16 4.43 37.66
CA LYS A 148 -1.93 4.66 38.45
C LYS A 148 -2.15 4.74 39.96
N THR A 149 -3.36 5.09 40.40
CA THR A 149 -3.77 5.12 41.81
C THR A 149 -4.81 4.02 42.08
N PRO A 150 -4.70 3.32 43.23
CA PRO A 150 -5.67 2.30 43.60
C PRO A 150 -7.08 2.89 43.68
N VAL A 151 -8.05 2.11 43.25
CA VAL A 151 -9.46 2.51 43.22
C VAL A 151 -9.94 2.72 44.64
N ASP A 152 -10.57 3.87 44.87
CA ASP A 152 -11.12 4.25 46.16
C ASP A 152 -12.26 3.32 46.56
N GLN A 153 -12.05 2.53 47.62
CA GLN A 153 -13.06 1.62 48.17
C GLN A 153 -14.09 2.35 49.05
N SER A 154 -13.88 3.65 49.31
CA SER A 154 -14.76 4.45 50.15
C SER A 154 -15.94 5.06 49.38
N ASP A 155 -15.89 5.12 48.05
CA ASP A 155 -16.99 5.60 47.20
C ASP A 155 -17.42 4.53 46.19
N LEU A 156 -18.40 3.73 46.61
CA LEU A 156 -19.12 2.75 45.79
C LEU A 156 -20.48 3.30 45.37
N SER A 157 -20.68 4.61 45.31
CA SER A 157 -21.99 5.20 45.03
C SER A 157 -22.57 4.82 43.65
N LEU A 158 -23.89 4.94 43.49
CA LEU A 158 -24.55 4.77 42.18
C LEU A 158 -24.01 5.74 41.13
N ARG A 159 -23.81 6.98 41.55
CA ARG A 159 -23.21 8.00 40.70
C ARG A 159 -21.82 7.59 40.20
N LYS A 160 -20.94 7.13 41.09
CA LYS A 160 -19.58 6.74 40.68
C LYS A 160 -19.58 5.54 39.72
N PHE A 161 -20.47 4.59 39.97
CA PHE A 161 -20.65 3.44 39.08
C PHE A 161 -21.16 3.86 37.68
N GLU A 162 -22.13 4.77 37.62
CA GLU A 162 -22.63 5.33 36.35
C GLU A 162 -21.55 6.11 35.59
N GLU A 163 -20.68 6.85 36.29
CA GLU A 163 -19.54 7.54 35.68
C GLU A 163 -18.55 6.56 35.03
N LEU A 164 -18.17 5.49 35.74
CA LEU A 164 -17.29 4.44 35.20
C LEU A 164 -17.95 3.68 34.04
N THR A 165 -19.26 3.42 34.14
CA THR A 165 -20.00 2.75 33.06
C THR A 165 -20.04 3.61 31.80
N LYS A 166 -20.27 4.92 31.92
CA LYS A 166 -20.20 5.87 30.79
C LYS A 166 -18.79 5.94 30.20
N GLU A 167 -17.75 5.91 31.02
CA GLU A 167 -16.36 5.83 30.54
C GLU A 167 -16.13 4.53 29.74
N LEU A 168 -16.57 3.39 30.26
CA LEU A 168 -16.50 2.10 29.56
C LEU A 168 -17.23 2.14 28.21
N GLU A 169 -18.45 2.67 28.15
CA GLU A 169 -19.22 2.82 26.91
C GLU A 169 -18.49 3.70 25.89
N SER A 170 -17.87 4.80 26.34
CA SER A 170 -17.09 5.69 25.49
C SER A 170 -15.85 4.99 24.90
N LEU A 171 -15.13 4.22 25.73
CA LEU A 171 -13.95 3.45 25.32
C LEU A 171 -14.32 2.31 24.36
N GLN A 172 -15.45 1.63 24.60
CA GLN A 172 -15.98 0.61 23.69
C GLN A 172 -16.38 1.21 22.34
N LYS A 173 -16.94 2.41 22.32
CA LYS A 173 -17.23 3.14 21.08
C LYS A 173 -15.94 3.49 20.34
N GLU A 174 -14.96 4.08 21.03
CA GLU A 174 -13.65 4.41 20.45
C GLU A 174 -12.95 3.17 19.89
N LYS A 175 -12.93 2.06 20.63
CA LYS A 175 -12.37 0.78 20.16
C LYS A 175 -13.02 0.30 18.87
N ARG A 176 -14.35 0.38 18.75
CA ARG A 176 -15.07 -0.01 17.52
C ARG A 176 -14.70 0.89 16.34
N GLU A 177 -14.61 2.19 16.55
CA GLU A 177 -14.23 3.16 15.52
C GLU A 177 -12.79 2.93 15.04
N ARG A 178 -11.85 2.75 15.96
CA ARG A 178 -10.45 2.42 15.63
C ARG A 178 -10.30 1.08 14.93
N LEU A 179 -11.02 0.05 15.37
CA LEU A 179 -11.00 -1.26 14.71
C LEU A 179 -11.50 -1.15 13.27
N LYS A 180 -12.58 -0.40 13.04
CA LYS A 180 -13.09 -0.13 11.69
C LYS A 180 -12.02 0.57 10.85
N GLN A 181 -11.40 1.62 11.38
CA GLN A 181 -10.34 2.35 10.68
C GLN A 181 -9.15 1.45 10.32
N VAL A 182 -8.70 0.58 11.24
CA VAL A 182 -7.62 -0.37 10.97
C VAL A 182 -8.02 -1.36 9.88
N VAL A 183 -9.24 -1.90 9.91
CA VAL A 183 -9.73 -2.80 8.86
C VAL A 183 -9.82 -2.10 7.51
N ASP A 184 -10.32 -0.87 7.47
CA ASP A 184 -10.42 -0.08 6.23
C ASP A 184 -9.03 0.21 5.64
N HIS A 185 -8.05 0.56 6.49
CA HIS A 185 -6.66 0.73 6.08
C HIS A 185 -6.03 -0.58 5.59
N LEU A 186 -6.25 -1.71 6.26
CA LEU A 186 -5.74 -3.02 5.83
C LEU A 186 -6.34 -3.45 4.49
N ASN A 187 -7.64 -3.24 4.28
CA ASN A 187 -8.29 -3.54 3.00
C ASN A 187 -7.72 -2.67 1.86
N THR A 188 -7.51 -1.38 2.13
CA THR A 188 -6.88 -0.46 1.17
C THR A 188 -5.43 -0.86 0.89
N LEU A 189 -4.68 -1.23 1.92
CA LEU A 189 -3.30 -1.67 1.79
C LEU A 189 -3.21 -2.97 0.99
N HIS A 190 -4.14 -3.89 1.21
CA HIS A 190 -4.24 -5.14 0.47
C HIS A 190 -4.46 -4.91 -1.02
N SER A 191 -5.46 -4.10 -1.40
CA SER A 191 -5.72 -3.79 -2.81
C SER A 191 -4.56 -3.06 -3.48
N LEU A 192 -3.87 -2.16 -2.76
CA LEU A 192 -2.65 -1.53 -3.26
C LEU A 192 -1.51 -2.54 -3.48
N CYS A 193 -1.32 -3.47 -2.54
CA CYS A 193 -0.31 -4.52 -2.65
C CYS A 193 -0.58 -5.45 -3.84
N GLU A 194 -1.84 -5.86 -4.05
CA GLU A 194 -2.24 -6.70 -5.18
C GLU A 194 -1.90 -6.04 -6.53
N VAL A 195 -2.25 -4.77 -6.72
CA VAL A 195 -1.99 -4.04 -7.96
C VAL A 195 -0.48 -3.81 -8.18
N LEU A 196 0.24 -3.46 -7.12
CA LEU A 196 1.68 -3.16 -7.16
C LEU A 196 2.59 -4.40 -7.19
N GLY A 197 2.03 -5.60 -6.99
CA GLY A 197 2.79 -6.83 -6.82
C GLY A 197 3.73 -6.78 -5.60
N ILE A 198 3.31 -6.14 -4.51
CA ILE A 198 4.08 -6.04 -3.26
C ILE A 198 3.55 -7.08 -2.26
N ASP A 199 4.44 -7.68 -1.47
CA ASP A 199 4.02 -8.63 -0.45
C ASP A 199 3.25 -7.92 0.69
N PHE A 200 1.95 -8.23 0.77
CA PHE A 200 1.07 -7.67 1.78
C PHE A 200 1.49 -8.03 3.19
N LYS A 201 1.92 -9.28 3.43
CA LYS A 201 2.27 -9.74 4.78
C LYS A 201 3.51 -9.03 5.28
N GLN A 202 4.55 -8.91 4.46
CA GLN A 202 5.75 -8.16 4.77
C GLN A 202 5.42 -6.70 5.07
N THR A 203 4.58 -6.07 4.25
CA THR A 203 4.16 -4.67 4.46
C THR A 203 3.42 -4.48 5.79
N VAL A 204 2.52 -5.40 6.15
CA VAL A 204 1.80 -5.38 7.43
C VAL A 204 2.74 -5.60 8.61
N HIS A 205 3.70 -6.53 8.50
CA HIS A 205 4.71 -6.78 9.54
C HIS A 205 5.62 -5.58 9.78
N GLU A 206 6.01 -4.86 8.73
CA GLU A 206 6.78 -3.60 8.84
C GLU A 206 6.03 -2.51 9.61
N VAL A 207 4.69 -2.51 9.55
CA VAL A 207 3.86 -1.61 10.34
C VAL A 207 3.78 -2.10 11.79
N HIS A 208 3.25 -3.30 12.01
CA HIS A 208 3.22 -3.95 13.32
C HIS A 208 2.90 -5.45 13.19
N PRO A 209 3.70 -6.36 13.78
CA PRO A 209 3.50 -7.82 13.67
C PRO A 209 2.11 -8.29 14.12
N SER A 210 1.54 -7.68 15.16
CA SER A 210 0.22 -8.08 15.69
C SER A 210 -0.97 -7.83 14.74
N LEU A 211 -0.76 -7.19 13.58
CA LEU A 211 -1.82 -6.93 12.61
C LEU A 211 -2.04 -8.12 11.66
N ASP A 212 -1.04 -8.99 11.50
CA ASP A 212 -1.12 -10.22 10.71
C ASP A 212 -1.69 -11.41 11.51
N GLU A 213 -1.56 -11.39 12.83
CA GLU A 213 -2.04 -12.45 13.71
C GLU A 213 -3.58 -12.51 13.75
N ALA A 214 -4.17 -13.61 13.25
CA ALA A 214 -5.62 -13.82 13.22
C ALA A 214 -6.26 -14.02 14.60
N GLU A 215 -5.49 -14.47 15.60
CA GLU A 215 -5.98 -14.84 16.94
C GLU A 215 -5.49 -13.92 18.07
N GLY A 216 -4.73 -12.87 17.75
CA GLY A 216 -4.18 -11.90 18.71
C GLY A 216 -5.00 -10.62 18.87
N SER A 217 -4.84 -9.92 20.01
CA SER A 217 -5.37 -8.56 20.16
C SER A 217 -4.59 -7.61 19.25
N LYS A 218 -5.22 -7.15 18.16
CA LYS A 218 -4.63 -6.14 17.27
C LYS A 218 -4.29 -4.88 18.06
N ASN A 219 -3.07 -4.38 17.90
CA ASN A 219 -2.70 -3.10 18.47
C ASN A 219 -3.50 -1.97 17.79
N LEU A 220 -4.37 -1.28 18.54
CA LEU A 220 -5.24 -0.20 18.05
C LEU A 220 -4.72 1.19 18.48
N SER A 221 -3.44 1.31 18.82
CA SER A 221 -2.86 2.59 19.22
C SER A 221 -2.85 3.60 18.07
N ASN A 222 -2.88 4.90 18.42
CA ASN A 222 -2.76 5.98 17.43
C ASN A 222 -1.50 5.82 16.58
N THR A 223 -0.39 5.43 17.21
CA THR A 223 0.88 5.21 16.51
C THR A 223 0.78 4.11 15.45
N THR A 224 0.03 3.03 15.72
CA THR A 224 -0.17 1.95 14.74
C THR A 224 -1.09 2.39 13.60
N ILE A 225 -2.16 3.13 13.92
CA ILE A 225 -3.08 3.69 12.92
C ILE A 225 -2.37 4.70 12.01
N GLU A 226 -1.56 5.59 12.57
CA GLU A 226 -0.76 6.57 11.83
C GLU A 226 0.28 5.90 10.93
N ARG A 227 0.95 4.84 11.41
CA ARG A 227 1.88 4.04 10.59
C ARG A 227 1.17 3.29 9.46
N LEU A 228 -0.03 2.77 9.71
CA LEU A 228 -0.87 2.17 8.65
C LEU A 228 -1.24 3.22 7.60
N ALA A 229 -1.74 4.38 8.01
CA ALA A 229 -2.08 5.48 7.11
C ALA A 229 -0.87 5.93 6.27
N SER A 230 0.28 6.12 6.92
CA SER A 230 1.54 6.47 6.23
C SER A 230 1.97 5.42 5.20
N SER A 231 1.74 4.13 5.50
CA SER A 231 2.07 3.05 4.58
C SER A 231 1.10 2.99 3.40
N VAL A 232 -0.18 3.26 3.62
CA VAL A 232 -1.19 3.42 2.55
C VAL A 232 -0.80 4.59 1.63
N ASP A 233 -0.47 5.76 2.19
CA ASP A 233 -0.08 6.94 1.41
C ASP A 233 1.19 6.68 0.60
N ARG A 234 2.19 6.03 1.20
CA ARG A 234 3.41 5.61 0.50
C ARG A 234 3.11 4.70 -0.69
N LEU A 235 2.23 3.70 -0.51
CA LEU A 235 1.88 2.79 -1.62
C LEU A 235 1.05 3.49 -2.69
N ARG A 236 0.17 4.44 -2.34
CA ARG A 236 -0.53 5.28 -3.32
C ARG A 236 0.43 6.10 -4.16
N GLU A 237 1.42 6.72 -3.54
CA GLU A 237 2.46 7.47 -4.27
C GLU A 237 3.21 6.58 -5.26
N ILE A 238 3.63 5.38 -4.83
CA ILE A 238 4.27 4.40 -5.72
C ILE A 238 3.32 3.99 -6.86
N LYS A 239 2.03 3.80 -6.56
CA LYS A 239 1.01 3.47 -7.58
C LYS A 239 0.90 4.57 -8.63
N ILE A 240 0.84 5.83 -8.22
CA ILE A 240 0.77 6.98 -9.12
C ILE A 240 2.02 7.06 -10.00
N GLN A 241 3.21 6.94 -9.40
CA GLN A 241 4.48 7.00 -10.14
C GLN A 241 4.59 5.88 -11.19
N ARG A 242 4.23 4.65 -10.81
CA ARG A 242 4.27 3.50 -11.71
C ARG A 242 3.20 3.57 -12.80
N MET A 243 2.02 4.07 -12.47
CA MET A 243 0.95 4.33 -13.44
C MET A 243 1.42 5.34 -14.50
N GLN A 244 2.02 6.46 -14.09
CA GLN A 244 2.54 7.44 -15.03
C GLN A 244 3.59 6.83 -15.96
N LYS A 245 4.53 6.05 -15.41
CA LYS A 245 5.54 5.33 -16.20
C LYS A 245 4.90 4.38 -17.22
N LEU A 246 3.86 3.64 -16.83
CA LEU A 246 3.12 2.77 -17.73
C LEU A 246 2.42 3.55 -18.86
N GLN A 247 1.83 4.71 -18.55
CA GLN A 247 1.16 5.59 -19.51
C GLN A 247 2.14 6.19 -20.53
N ASP A 248 3.33 6.58 -20.07
CA ASP A 248 4.40 7.08 -20.93
C ASP A 248 4.88 6.00 -21.90
N PHE A 249 5.07 4.76 -21.40
CA PHE A 249 5.39 3.61 -22.25
C PHE A 249 4.29 3.30 -23.26
N ALA A 250 3.04 3.27 -22.83
CA ALA A 250 1.91 3.01 -23.69
C ALA A 250 1.78 4.06 -24.82
N SER A 251 2.04 5.34 -24.50
CA SER A 251 2.05 6.43 -25.48
C SER A 251 3.19 6.28 -26.49
N THR A 252 4.40 6.01 -26.00
CA THR A 252 5.58 5.76 -26.85
C THR A 252 5.36 4.56 -27.77
N MET A 253 4.74 3.50 -27.24
CA MET A 253 4.43 2.29 -27.98
C MET A 253 3.41 2.56 -29.11
N LEU A 254 2.36 3.34 -28.84
CA LEU A 254 1.40 3.76 -29.87
C LEU A 254 2.07 4.61 -30.97
N GLU A 255 2.95 5.55 -30.60
CA GLU A 255 3.69 6.35 -31.56
C GLU A 255 4.58 5.48 -32.46
N LEU A 256 5.31 4.53 -31.87
CA LEU A 256 6.16 3.59 -32.60
C LEU A 256 5.33 2.67 -33.51
N TRP A 257 4.17 2.18 -33.06
CA TRP A 257 3.30 1.35 -33.87
C TRP A 257 2.74 2.09 -35.08
N ASN A 258 2.28 3.33 -34.87
CA ASN A 258 1.79 4.20 -35.94
C ASN A 258 2.90 4.56 -36.93
N LEU A 259 4.12 4.80 -36.45
CA LEU A 259 5.27 5.12 -37.31
C LEU A 259 5.72 3.93 -38.15
N MET A 260 5.64 2.72 -37.58
CA MET A 260 6.22 1.51 -38.18
C MET A 260 5.20 0.63 -38.89
N ASP A 261 3.94 1.08 -38.99
CA ASP A 261 2.77 0.33 -39.49
C ASP A 261 2.71 -1.08 -38.88
N THR A 262 2.78 -1.16 -37.54
CA THR A 262 2.88 -2.45 -36.83
C THR A 262 1.58 -3.25 -36.98
N PRO A 263 1.63 -4.57 -37.29
CA PRO A 263 0.44 -5.40 -37.46
C PRO A 263 -0.47 -5.43 -36.24
N ILE A 264 -1.79 -5.51 -36.45
CA ILE A 264 -2.79 -5.46 -35.38
C ILE A 264 -2.65 -6.63 -34.40
N GLU A 265 -2.15 -7.78 -34.87
CA GLU A 265 -1.91 -8.97 -34.07
C GLU A 265 -0.84 -8.73 -33.00
N GLU A 266 0.22 -8.01 -33.34
CA GLU A 266 1.28 -7.61 -32.39
C GLU A 266 0.75 -6.55 -31.41
N GLN A 267 -0.07 -5.60 -31.89
CA GLN A 267 -0.67 -4.56 -31.05
C GLN A 267 -1.63 -5.16 -29.99
N GLN A 268 -2.41 -6.18 -30.37
CA GLN A 268 -3.37 -6.84 -29.47
C GLN A 268 -2.72 -7.44 -28.22
N MET A 269 -1.46 -7.87 -28.32
CA MET A 269 -0.73 -8.43 -27.16
C MET A 269 -0.52 -7.42 -26.02
N PHE A 270 -0.58 -6.11 -26.32
CA PHE A 270 -0.38 -5.02 -25.36
C PHE A 270 -1.62 -4.13 -25.22
N GLN A 271 -2.80 -4.61 -25.63
CA GLN A 271 -4.05 -3.86 -25.51
C GLN A 271 -4.38 -3.50 -24.05
N ASN A 272 -4.06 -4.39 -23.11
CA ASN A 272 -4.21 -4.15 -21.67
C ASN A 272 -3.33 -3.00 -21.17
N VAL A 273 -2.24 -2.68 -21.86
CA VAL A 273 -1.37 -1.54 -21.54
C VAL A 273 -1.95 -0.25 -22.15
N THR A 274 -2.34 -0.28 -23.42
CA THR A 274 -2.83 0.91 -24.13
C THR A 274 -4.20 1.38 -23.66
N CYS A 275 -5.05 0.48 -23.16
CA CYS A 275 -6.31 0.87 -22.51
C CYS A 275 -6.10 1.72 -21.24
N ASN A 276 -4.92 1.67 -20.61
CA ASN A 276 -4.62 2.39 -19.38
C ASN A 276 -4.06 3.82 -19.59
N ILE A 277 -3.87 4.26 -20.83
CA ILE A 277 -3.28 5.57 -21.16
C ILE A 277 -4.03 6.73 -20.51
N ALA A 278 -5.35 6.68 -20.51
CA ALA A 278 -6.21 7.70 -19.91
C ALA A 278 -6.84 7.24 -18.58
N ALA A 279 -6.44 6.08 -18.06
CA ALA A 279 -6.97 5.56 -16.80
C ALA A 279 -6.49 6.42 -15.62
N SER A 280 -7.38 6.59 -14.67
CA SER A 280 -7.12 7.24 -13.40
C SER A 280 -6.65 6.23 -12.34
N GLU A 281 -6.08 6.73 -11.24
CA GLU A 281 -5.50 5.90 -10.18
C GLU A 281 -6.47 4.83 -9.65
N HIS A 282 -7.77 5.13 -9.57
CA HIS A 282 -8.77 4.24 -9.00
C HIS A 282 -9.29 3.20 -10.00
N GLU A 283 -9.08 3.38 -11.29
CA GLU A 283 -9.53 2.45 -12.33
C GLU A 283 -8.58 1.27 -12.47
N ILE A 284 -7.29 1.45 -12.19
CA ILE A 284 -6.29 0.37 -12.22
C ILE A 284 -6.42 -0.46 -10.94
N THR A 285 -7.10 -1.60 -11.07
CA THR A 285 -7.42 -2.50 -9.95
C THR A 285 -6.94 -3.93 -10.19
N GLU A 286 -6.50 -4.23 -11.40
CA GLU A 286 -6.06 -5.56 -11.78
C GLU A 286 -4.75 -5.93 -11.07
N PRO A 287 -4.65 -7.16 -10.51
CA PRO A 287 -3.45 -7.60 -9.82
C PRO A 287 -2.21 -7.59 -10.72
N ASN A 288 -1.08 -7.18 -10.15
CA ASN A 288 0.24 -7.11 -10.79
C ASN A 288 0.37 -6.18 -12.00
N THR A 289 -0.67 -5.42 -12.36
CA THR A 289 -0.63 -4.47 -13.50
C THR A 289 0.40 -3.36 -13.30
N LEU A 290 0.72 -3.01 -12.06
CA LEU A 290 1.78 -2.04 -11.73
C LEU A 290 2.92 -2.70 -10.96
N SER A 291 3.11 -4.02 -11.16
CA SER A 291 4.27 -4.73 -10.64
C SER A 291 5.56 -4.31 -11.37
N ILE A 292 6.68 -4.48 -10.69
CA ILE A 292 8.00 -4.20 -11.29
C ILE A 292 8.24 -5.10 -12.50
N ASP A 293 7.88 -6.38 -12.40
CA ASP A 293 8.07 -7.37 -13.46
C ASP A 293 7.24 -7.00 -14.70
N PHE A 294 5.98 -6.60 -14.51
CA PHE A 294 5.13 -6.17 -15.62
C PHE A 294 5.65 -4.89 -16.29
N LEU A 295 6.05 -3.88 -15.50
CA LEU A 295 6.64 -2.66 -16.06
C LEU A 295 7.93 -2.95 -16.83
N SER A 296 8.77 -3.84 -16.32
CA SER A 296 9.99 -4.26 -17.02
C SER A 296 9.69 -4.98 -18.33
N TYR A 297 8.62 -5.78 -18.38
CA TYR A 297 8.17 -6.44 -19.60
C TYR A 297 7.72 -5.42 -20.66
N VAL A 298 6.94 -4.41 -20.27
CA VAL A 298 6.49 -3.34 -21.18
C VAL A 298 7.66 -2.48 -21.64
N GLU A 299 8.57 -2.12 -20.74
CA GLU A 299 9.79 -1.36 -21.05
C GLU A 299 10.67 -2.09 -22.08
N ALA A 300 10.84 -3.41 -21.92
CA ALA A 300 11.59 -4.22 -22.85
C ALA A 300 10.97 -4.23 -24.26
N GLU A 301 9.63 -4.21 -24.37
CA GLU A 301 8.97 -4.12 -25.67
C GLU A 301 9.16 -2.75 -26.32
N VAL A 302 9.06 -1.65 -25.55
CA VAL A 302 9.34 -0.31 -26.08
C VAL A 302 10.77 -0.24 -26.61
N LEU A 303 11.76 -0.74 -25.86
CA LEU A 303 13.15 -0.80 -26.30
C LEU A 303 13.34 -1.66 -27.56
N ARG A 304 12.64 -2.80 -27.65
CA ARG A 304 12.65 -3.65 -28.85
C ARG A 304 12.10 -2.90 -30.07
N LEU A 305 11.02 -2.15 -29.92
CA LEU A 305 10.42 -1.35 -30.99
C LEU A 305 11.33 -0.19 -31.42
N GLU A 306 11.99 0.49 -30.48
CA GLU A 306 12.98 1.52 -30.77
C GLU A 306 14.17 0.96 -31.55
N GLN A 307 14.68 -0.20 -31.16
CA GLN A 307 15.74 -0.89 -31.88
C GLN A 307 15.31 -1.30 -33.29
N LEU A 308 14.09 -1.82 -33.44
CA LEU A 308 13.54 -2.19 -34.74
C LEU A 308 13.37 -0.97 -35.64
N LYS A 309 12.89 0.16 -35.12
CA LYS A 309 12.83 1.45 -35.81
C LYS A 309 14.22 1.85 -36.32
N GLY A 310 15.23 1.82 -35.45
CA GLY A 310 16.62 2.11 -35.83
C GLY A 310 17.13 1.20 -36.96
N SER A 311 16.86 -0.11 -36.88
CA SER A 311 17.26 -1.07 -37.91
C SER A 311 16.58 -0.80 -39.25
N LYS A 312 15.25 -0.60 -39.29
CA LYS A 312 14.55 -0.31 -40.56
C LYS A 312 15.01 1.01 -41.17
N MET A 313 15.31 1.99 -40.32
CA MET A 313 15.80 3.29 -40.76
C MET A 313 17.17 3.16 -41.43
N LYS A 314 18.08 2.37 -40.87
CA LYS A 314 19.35 2.01 -41.48
C LYS A 314 19.16 1.34 -42.85
N ASP A 315 18.27 0.35 -42.93
CA ASP A 315 17.98 -0.35 -44.18
C ASP A 315 17.44 0.61 -45.27
N LEU A 316 16.59 1.56 -44.88
CA LEU A 316 16.07 2.59 -45.77
C LEU A 316 17.18 3.51 -46.30
N VAL A 317 18.09 3.95 -45.43
CA VAL A 317 19.27 4.76 -45.83
C VAL A 317 20.14 4.00 -46.81
N LEU A 318 20.46 2.73 -46.55
CA LEU A 318 21.25 1.87 -47.45
C LEU A 318 20.57 1.68 -48.81
N LYS A 319 19.25 1.46 -48.81
CA LYS A 319 18.47 1.33 -50.03
C LYS A 319 18.49 2.63 -50.85
N LYS A 320 18.33 3.78 -50.21
CA LYS A 320 18.39 5.10 -50.86
C LYS A 320 19.78 5.42 -51.39
N LYS A 321 20.84 5.10 -50.64
CA LYS A 321 22.23 5.20 -51.13
C LYS A 321 22.44 4.33 -52.38
N SER A 322 21.90 3.12 -52.40
CA SER A 322 21.96 2.23 -53.57
C SER A 322 21.16 2.77 -54.76
N GLU A 323 19.97 3.35 -54.53
CA GLU A 323 19.16 4.03 -55.56
C GLU A 323 19.95 5.20 -56.19
N LEU A 324 20.59 6.02 -55.35
CA LEU A 324 21.46 7.11 -55.80
C LEU A 324 22.57 6.58 -56.71
N GLU A 325 23.33 5.58 -56.27
CA GLU A 325 24.42 4.99 -57.07
C GLU A 325 23.93 4.35 -58.37
N GLU A 326 22.73 3.75 -58.40
CA GLU A 326 22.13 3.27 -59.64
C GLU A 326 21.82 4.41 -60.62
N HIS A 327 21.24 5.51 -60.14
CA HIS A 327 20.98 6.68 -60.98
C HIS A 327 22.27 7.29 -61.54
N ARG A 328 23.31 7.39 -60.71
CA ARG A 328 24.63 7.90 -61.11
C ARG A 328 25.27 7.03 -62.19
N ARG A 329 25.25 5.71 -62.01
CA ARG A 329 25.76 4.76 -63.01
C ARG A 329 25.02 4.88 -64.33
N ARG A 330 23.68 4.94 -64.33
CA ARG A 330 22.88 5.15 -65.56
C ARG A 330 23.17 6.48 -66.24
N ALA A 331 23.55 7.50 -65.46
CA ALA A 331 23.91 8.82 -65.98
C ALA A 331 25.39 8.92 -66.40
N HIS A 332 26.18 7.84 -66.27
CA HIS A 332 27.63 7.81 -66.51
C HIS A 332 28.41 8.88 -65.72
N LEU A 333 28.02 9.08 -64.45
CA LEU A 333 28.64 10.02 -63.50
C LEU A 333 29.63 9.30 -62.54
N ILE A 334 30.38 8.34 -63.06
CA ILE A 334 31.34 7.55 -62.24
C ILE A 334 32.57 8.43 -61.92
N GLY A 335 33.01 8.46 -60.65
CA GLY A 335 34.29 9.07 -60.25
C GLY A 335 34.24 10.43 -59.52
N GLU A 336 33.07 11.03 -59.31
CA GLU A 336 32.96 12.13 -58.34
C GLU A 336 32.82 11.51 -56.93
N GLU A 337 33.92 11.26 -56.22
CA GLU A 337 33.92 10.51 -54.94
C GLU A 337 33.47 11.31 -53.70
N GLY A 338 33.08 12.58 -53.87
CA GLY A 338 32.92 13.53 -52.76
C GLY A 338 31.79 13.23 -51.76
N TYR A 339 30.76 12.48 -52.13
CA TYR A 339 29.56 12.26 -51.31
C TYR A 339 29.55 10.94 -50.55
N SER A 340 30.50 10.03 -50.81
CA SER A 340 30.54 8.74 -50.09
C SER A 340 30.76 8.94 -48.59
N ASP A 341 31.57 9.95 -48.23
CA ASP A 341 31.92 10.34 -46.87
C ASP A 341 30.83 11.17 -46.18
N GLU A 342 29.87 11.74 -46.93
CA GLU A 342 28.76 12.54 -46.37
C GLU A 342 27.67 11.66 -45.73
N PHE A 343 27.58 10.38 -46.12
CA PHE A 343 26.56 9.44 -45.65
C PHE A 343 27.15 8.35 -44.74
N ASN A 344 27.81 8.76 -43.66
CA ASN A 344 28.47 7.85 -42.70
C ASN A 344 27.45 7.00 -41.91
N ILE A 345 27.37 5.72 -42.26
CA ILE A 345 26.47 4.73 -41.63
C ILE A 345 26.84 4.48 -40.17
N GLU A 346 28.13 4.48 -39.83
CA GLU A 346 28.60 4.27 -38.45
C GLU A 346 28.20 5.42 -37.51
N ALA A 347 28.14 6.65 -38.04
CA ALA A 347 27.69 7.81 -37.27
C ALA A 347 26.17 7.75 -36.99
N ILE A 348 25.39 7.15 -37.90
CA ILE A 348 23.97 6.85 -37.68
C ILE A 348 23.79 5.80 -36.57
N GLU A 349 24.59 4.72 -36.58
CA GLU A 349 24.49 3.65 -35.57
C GLU A 349 24.86 4.12 -34.16
N SER A 350 25.80 5.07 -34.05
CA SER A 350 26.17 5.69 -32.77
C SER A 350 25.15 6.70 -32.25
N GLY A 351 24.09 7.01 -33.01
CA GLY A 351 23.11 8.05 -32.68
C GLY A 351 23.64 9.47 -32.79
N ALA A 352 24.83 9.67 -33.39
CA ALA A 352 25.45 10.98 -33.54
C ALA A 352 24.79 11.83 -34.64
N ILE A 353 24.08 11.19 -35.59
CA ILE A 353 23.40 11.85 -36.71
C ILE A 353 21.97 11.34 -36.79
N ASP A 354 21.01 12.27 -36.92
CA ASP A 354 19.60 11.95 -37.15
C ASP A 354 19.43 11.30 -38.54
N PRO A 355 18.95 10.04 -38.60
CA PRO A 355 18.73 9.37 -39.87
C PRO A 355 17.75 10.07 -40.81
N ALA A 356 16.78 10.83 -40.27
CA ALA A 356 15.81 11.55 -41.09
C ALA A 356 16.48 12.64 -41.94
N LEU A 357 17.43 13.37 -41.35
CA LEU A 357 18.23 14.38 -42.07
C LEU A 357 19.10 13.75 -43.16
N VAL A 358 19.69 12.58 -42.87
CA VAL A 358 20.50 11.85 -43.86
C VAL A 358 19.64 11.40 -45.04
N LEU A 359 18.43 10.90 -44.77
CA LEU A 359 17.50 10.52 -45.84
C LEU A 359 17.11 11.71 -46.71
N GLU A 360 16.77 12.85 -46.11
CA GLU A 360 16.44 14.08 -46.84
C GLU A 360 17.59 14.53 -47.74
N GLN A 361 18.83 14.45 -47.24
CA GLN A 361 20.03 14.76 -48.02
C GLN A 361 20.23 13.79 -49.19
N ILE A 362 20.08 12.48 -48.96
CA ILE A 362 20.21 11.49 -50.06
C ILE A 362 19.12 11.73 -51.10
N GLU A 363 17.88 12.03 -50.69
CA GLU A 363 16.79 12.32 -51.62
C GLU A 363 17.03 13.60 -52.44
N ALA A 364 17.60 14.65 -51.84
CA ALA A 364 18.03 15.84 -52.56
C ALA A 364 19.10 15.50 -53.61
N HIS A 365 20.11 14.68 -53.26
CA HIS A 365 21.12 14.22 -54.22
C HIS A 365 20.54 13.34 -55.32
N ILE A 366 19.57 12.48 -55.02
CA ILE A 366 18.86 11.70 -56.03
C ILE A 366 18.15 12.64 -57.01
N ALA A 367 17.51 13.71 -56.51
CA ALA A 367 16.84 14.69 -57.37
C ALA A 367 17.82 15.43 -58.30
N THR A 368 18.98 15.85 -57.80
CA THR A 368 20.01 16.51 -58.62
C THR A 368 20.59 15.58 -59.67
N VAL A 369 20.88 14.32 -59.32
CA VAL A 369 21.37 13.32 -60.27
C VAL A 369 20.30 12.97 -61.31
N LYS A 370 19.00 12.95 -60.94
CA LYS A 370 17.90 12.74 -61.89
C LYS A 370 17.79 13.90 -62.90
N ASP A 371 17.96 15.16 -62.48
CA ASP A 371 18.04 16.31 -63.39
C ASP A 371 19.22 16.20 -64.36
N GLU A 372 20.40 15.88 -63.81
CA GLU A 372 21.61 15.69 -64.61
C GLU A 372 21.43 14.57 -65.64
N ALA A 373 20.90 13.42 -65.22
CA ALA A 373 20.61 12.29 -66.09
C ALA A 373 19.63 12.66 -67.21
N PHE A 374 18.60 13.47 -66.91
CA PHE A 374 17.66 13.95 -67.90
C PHE A 374 18.34 14.86 -68.94
N SER A 375 19.18 15.79 -68.49
CA SER A 375 19.92 16.70 -69.38
C SER A 375 20.87 15.94 -70.32
N ARG A 376 21.47 14.84 -69.84
CA ARG A 376 22.42 14.00 -70.59
C ARG A 376 21.76 13.01 -71.55
N LYS A 377 20.45 12.77 -71.42
CA LYS A 377 19.73 11.68 -72.08
C LYS A 377 19.94 11.64 -73.60
N ASP A 378 19.78 12.77 -74.29
CA ASP A 378 19.91 12.85 -75.76
C ASP A 378 21.35 12.58 -76.24
N ILE A 379 22.35 12.88 -75.40
CA ILE A 379 23.77 12.57 -75.68
C ILE A 379 24.01 11.08 -75.43
N LEU A 380 23.58 10.55 -74.28
CA LEU A 380 23.77 9.14 -73.92
C LEU A 380 23.10 8.19 -74.92
N GLU A 381 21.89 8.50 -75.41
CA GLU A 381 21.24 7.70 -76.48
C GLU A 381 22.05 7.68 -77.79
N LYS A 382 22.76 8.76 -78.11
CA LYS A 382 23.64 8.81 -79.28
C LYS A 382 24.95 8.08 -79.05
N VAL A 383 25.49 8.18 -77.83
CA VAL A 383 26.68 7.43 -77.39
C VAL A 383 26.40 5.94 -77.52
N GLU A 384 25.26 5.46 -77.01
CA GLU A 384 24.86 4.06 -77.13
C GLU A 384 24.78 3.60 -78.59
N ARG A 385 24.19 4.42 -79.48
CA ARG A 385 24.16 4.10 -80.91
C ARG A 385 25.55 4.05 -81.53
N PHE A 386 26.43 4.96 -81.15
CA PHE A 386 27.82 5.00 -81.62
C PHE A 386 28.60 3.78 -81.13
N LEU A 387 28.51 3.42 -79.84
CA LEU A 387 29.14 2.22 -79.28
C LEU A 387 28.67 0.95 -79.99
N ASN A 388 27.36 0.81 -80.24
CA ASN A 388 26.83 -0.31 -81.03
C ASN A 388 27.40 -0.35 -82.46
N ALA A 389 27.65 0.80 -83.08
CA ALA A 389 28.27 0.86 -84.40
C ALA A 389 29.74 0.45 -84.36
N CYS A 390 30.48 0.85 -83.32
CA CYS A 390 31.87 0.42 -83.08
C CYS A 390 31.96 -1.08 -82.80
N GLU A 391 31.01 -1.66 -82.05
CA GLU A 391 30.95 -3.10 -81.84
C GLU A 391 30.70 -3.87 -83.14
N GLU A 392 29.80 -3.38 -84.00
CA GLU A 392 29.59 -3.96 -85.34
C GLU A 392 30.80 -3.77 -86.27
N GLU A 393 31.57 -2.70 -86.10
CA GLU A 393 32.86 -2.50 -86.78
C GLU A 393 33.86 -3.56 -86.38
N ALA A 394 34.11 -3.72 -85.06
CA ALA A 394 35.02 -4.73 -84.54
C ALA A 394 34.61 -6.14 -84.98
N TRP A 395 33.31 -6.45 -84.93
CA TRP A 395 32.79 -7.73 -85.44
C TRP A 395 33.05 -7.91 -86.94
N LEU A 396 32.85 -6.85 -87.74
CA LEU A 396 33.11 -6.88 -89.19
C LEU A 396 34.61 -7.06 -89.49
N GLU A 397 35.49 -6.44 -88.72
CA GLU A 397 36.93 -6.64 -88.83
C GLU A 397 37.31 -8.10 -88.59
N ASP A 398 36.80 -8.70 -87.52
CA ASP A 398 37.05 -10.10 -87.19
C ASP A 398 36.48 -11.03 -88.27
N TYR A 399 35.28 -10.74 -88.78
CA TYR A 399 34.71 -11.45 -89.93
C TYR A 399 35.56 -11.31 -91.20
N ASN A 400 36.14 -10.14 -91.44
CA ASN A 400 36.99 -9.91 -92.61
C ASN A 400 38.33 -10.68 -92.52
N LYS A 401 38.82 -10.95 -91.31
CA LYS A 401 40.05 -11.72 -91.02
C LYS A 401 39.84 -13.24 -91.12
N ASP A 402 38.60 -13.74 -91.13
CA ASP A 402 38.31 -15.17 -91.25
C ASP A 402 38.46 -15.68 -92.70
N ASP A 403 39.47 -16.53 -92.93
CA ASP A 403 39.73 -17.16 -94.24
C ASP A 403 38.59 -18.10 -94.70
N ASN A 404 37.77 -18.60 -93.77
CA ASN A 404 36.66 -19.51 -94.04
C ASN A 404 35.32 -18.79 -94.32
N ARG A 405 35.32 -17.45 -94.41
CA ARG A 405 34.11 -16.61 -94.50
C ARG A 405 33.16 -16.89 -95.67
N TYR A 406 33.64 -17.55 -96.72
CA TYR A 406 32.86 -17.90 -97.92
C TYR A 406 32.47 -19.37 -98.01
N ASN A 407 32.71 -20.18 -96.97
CA ASN A 407 32.28 -21.58 -96.97
C ASN A 407 30.75 -21.68 -97.10
N ALA A 408 30.28 -22.51 -98.03
CA ALA A 408 28.86 -22.65 -98.39
C ALA A 408 28.04 -23.46 -97.34
N GLY A 409 28.19 -23.12 -96.07
CA GLY A 409 27.39 -23.66 -94.97
C GLY A 409 25.98 -23.09 -94.93
N LYS A 410 25.03 -23.82 -94.33
CA LYS A 410 23.68 -23.29 -94.03
C LYS A 410 23.81 -22.06 -93.13
N GLY A 411 23.49 -20.87 -93.66
CA GLY A 411 23.55 -19.60 -92.94
C GLY A 411 24.52 -18.55 -93.51
N ALA A 412 25.42 -18.92 -94.43
CA ALA A 412 26.44 -18.00 -94.99
C ALA A 412 25.84 -16.73 -95.64
N HIS A 413 24.70 -16.85 -96.33
CA HIS A 413 23.99 -15.71 -96.91
C HIS A 413 23.46 -14.72 -95.85
N LEU A 414 23.06 -15.20 -94.67
CA LEU A 414 22.61 -14.33 -93.57
C LEU A 414 23.79 -13.55 -92.96
N THR A 415 24.92 -14.22 -92.75
CA THR A 415 26.15 -13.59 -92.23
C THR A 415 26.70 -12.57 -93.22
N LEU A 416 26.71 -12.88 -94.51
CA LEU A 416 27.10 -11.93 -95.56
C LEU A 416 26.16 -10.71 -95.61
N LYS A 417 24.85 -10.92 -95.43
CA LYS A 417 23.88 -9.83 -95.33
C LYS A 417 24.08 -8.97 -94.07
N ARG A 418 24.50 -9.56 -92.94
CA ARG A 418 24.91 -8.80 -91.74
C ARG A 418 26.17 -8.00 -92.01
N ALA A 419 27.20 -8.59 -92.62
CA ALA A 419 28.44 -7.90 -92.97
C ALA A 419 28.20 -6.69 -93.87
N GLU A 420 27.32 -6.81 -94.87
CA GLU A 420 26.97 -5.67 -95.72
C GLU A 420 26.22 -4.57 -94.97
N LYS A 421 25.30 -4.94 -94.06
CA LYS A 421 24.65 -3.96 -93.16
C LYS A 421 25.65 -3.30 -92.21
N ALA A 422 26.60 -4.05 -91.66
CA ALA A 422 27.66 -3.54 -90.80
C ALA A 422 28.52 -2.54 -91.56
N ARG A 423 28.96 -2.82 -92.79
CA ARG A 423 29.71 -1.86 -93.63
C ARG A 423 28.97 -0.53 -93.82
N ILE A 424 27.66 -0.59 -94.09
CA ILE A 424 26.84 0.63 -94.22
C ILE A 424 26.78 1.39 -92.90
N LEU A 425 26.75 0.70 -91.76
CA LEU A 425 26.74 1.30 -90.43
C LEU A 425 28.11 1.91 -90.09
N VAL A 426 29.21 1.20 -90.36
CA VAL A 426 30.59 1.68 -90.16
C VAL A 426 30.86 2.95 -90.96
N ASN A 427 30.43 3.01 -92.23
CA ASN A 427 30.55 4.22 -93.05
C ASN A 427 29.81 5.45 -92.48
N LYS A 428 28.87 5.26 -91.53
CA LYS A 428 28.14 6.35 -90.86
C LYS A 428 28.79 6.78 -89.54
N ILE A 429 29.76 6.04 -89.02
CA ILE A 429 30.43 6.33 -87.73
C ILE A 429 30.99 7.76 -87.68
N PRO A 430 31.73 8.27 -88.68
CA PRO A 430 32.25 9.65 -88.63
C PRO A 430 31.14 10.70 -88.45
N GLY A 431 30.02 10.53 -89.17
CA GLY A 431 28.87 11.43 -89.03
C GLY A 431 28.18 11.31 -87.67
N MET A 432 28.25 10.15 -87.01
CA MET A 432 27.74 9.99 -85.64
C MET A 432 28.64 10.70 -84.62
N VAL A 433 29.96 10.68 -84.81
CA VAL A 433 30.94 11.42 -83.99
C VAL A 433 30.75 12.93 -84.13
N ASP A 434 30.53 13.45 -85.34
CA ASP A 434 30.29 14.88 -85.57
C ASP A 434 29.02 15.37 -84.85
N VAL A 435 27.94 14.58 -84.95
CA VAL A 435 26.66 14.88 -84.27
C VAL A 435 26.82 14.83 -82.75
N LEU A 436 27.55 13.83 -82.23
CA LEU A 436 27.86 13.71 -80.80
C LEU A 436 28.67 14.90 -80.29
N THR A 437 29.74 15.27 -80.99
CA THR A 437 30.60 16.40 -80.65
C THR A 437 29.80 17.71 -80.60
N THR A 438 28.96 17.95 -81.60
CA THR A 438 28.09 19.14 -81.64
C THR A 438 27.13 19.18 -80.45
N LYS A 439 26.53 18.03 -80.10
CA LYS A 439 25.59 17.92 -78.97
C LYS A 439 26.26 18.08 -77.62
N ILE A 440 27.46 17.53 -77.45
CA ILE A 440 28.26 17.68 -76.23
C ILE A 440 28.64 19.15 -76.04
N ILE A 441 29.20 19.81 -77.06
CA ILE A 441 29.58 21.23 -76.98
C ILE A 441 28.35 22.10 -76.65
N ALA A 442 27.19 21.83 -77.26
CA ALA A 442 25.96 22.55 -76.94
C ALA A 442 25.55 22.38 -75.47
N TRP A 443 25.63 21.16 -74.94
CA TRP A 443 25.32 20.87 -73.55
C TRP A 443 26.33 21.49 -72.58
N GLU A 444 27.63 21.46 -72.88
CA GLU A 444 28.68 22.07 -72.07
C GLU A 444 28.51 23.59 -72.00
N ASN A 445 28.15 24.24 -73.11
CA ASN A 445 27.84 25.67 -73.15
C ASN A 445 26.57 26.01 -72.34
N GLU A 446 25.55 25.15 -72.34
CA GLU A 446 24.32 25.35 -71.58
C GLU A 446 24.54 25.16 -70.07
N ARG A 447 25.29 24.13 -69.67
CA ARG A 447 25.51 23.76 -68.26
C ARG A 447 26.71 24.45 -67.63
N GLY A 448 27.62 25.03 -68.43
CA GLY A 448 28.82 25.71 -67.96
C GLY A 448 29.85 24.78 -67.33
N LYS A 449 29.82 23.48 -67.64
CA LYS A 449 30.72 22.45 -67.13
C LYS A 449 31.10 21.43 -68.21
N GLU A 450 32.25 20.82 -68.07
CA GLU A 450 32.76 19.79 -68.99
C GLU A 450 31.91 18.52 -68.93
N PHE A 451 31.65 17.91 -70.09
CA PHE A 451 30.95 16.64 -70.18
C PHE A 451 31.93 15.48 -69.96
N THR A 452 31.63 14.67 -68.95
CA THR A 452 32.38 13.45 -68.62
C THR A 452 31.55 12.20 -68.89
N TYR A 453 32.17 11.14 -69.41
CA TYR A 453 31.56 9.83 -69.57
C TYR A 453 32.39 8.82 -68.78
N ASP A 454 31.79 8.22 -67.74
CA ASP A 454 32.45 7.28 -66.84
C ASP A 454 33.79 7.79 -66.28
N GLY A 455 33.85 9.09 -65.96
CA GLY A 455 35.02 9.75 -65.38
C GLY A 455 36.04 10.28 -66.41
N TYR A 456 35.84 10.00 -67.70
CA TYR A 456 36.71 10.49 -68.77
C TYR A 456 36.11 11.71 -69.47
N ALA A 457 36.95 12.70 -69.78
CA ALA A 457 36.53 13.87 -70.56
C ALA A 457 36.07 13.45 -71.97
N SER A 458 35.04 14.13 -72.49
CA SER A 458 34.51 13.90 -73.85
C SER A 458 35.59 13.93 -74.94
N SER A 459 36.60 14.80 -74.78
CA SER A 459 37.75 14.94 -75.68
C SER A 459 38.64 13.68 -75.75
N GLN A 460 38.62 12.82 -74.73
CA GLN A 460 39.42 11.60 -74.65
C GLN A 460 38.65 10.35 -75.14
N CYS A 461 37.32 10.33 -75.02
CA CYS A 461 36.49 9.16 -75.36
C CYS A 461 36.23 8.97 -76.86
N TRP A 462 36.10 10.04 -77.64
CA TRP A 462 35.57 9.96 -79.01
C TRP A 462 36.58 10.30 -80.11
N MET A 463 37.74 10.88 -79.75
CA MET A 463 38.72 11.39 -80.74
C MET A 463 39.83 10.39 -81.09
N ASN A 464 39.85 9.20 -80.48
CA ASN A 464 40.90 8.18 -80.67
C ASN A 464 40.43 6.86 -81.33
N THR A 465 39.17 6.79 -81.76
CA THR A 465 38.59 5.76 -82.64
C THR A 465 38.26 6.40 -83.97
#